data_AF-A0A840ZGL9-F1
#
_entry.id   AF-A0A840ZGL9-F1
#
_cell.length_a   1.000
_cell.length_b   1.000
_cell.length_c   1.000
_cell.angle_alpha   90.00
_cell.angle_beta   90.00
_cell.angle_gamma   90.00
#
_symmetry.space_group_name_H-M   'P 1'
#
loop_
_entity.id
_entity.type
_entity.pdbx_description
1 polymer ?
#
loop_
_entity_poly.entity_id
_entity_poly.type
_entity_poly.pdbx_seq_one_letter_code
_entity_poly.pdbx_strand_id
1 'polypeptide(L)'
;MTAYSVQQIKFEFISYVKEFGADFSAWSVGVCDDAPAALFGEHGIDETRDIWLWKPAVSPIAAAMVRDWICGRQGAAALPGEGRHVYLFRKAIA
;
A
#
# COMPACT_ATOMS: atom_id res chain seq x y z
N MET A 1 -8.08 -2.04 17.30
CA MET A 1 -7.52 -2.21 15.95
C MET A 1 -6.21 -2.95 16.06
N THR A 2 -6.09 -4.10 15.42
CA THR A 2 -4.87 -4.93 15.49
C THR A 2 -3.83 -4.35 14.54
N ALA A 3 -2.67 -3.96 15.05
CA ALA A 3 -1.54 -3.54 14.22
C ALA A 3 -0.79 -4.77 13.70
N TYR A 4 -0.22 -4.67 12.50
CA TYR A 4 0.44 -5.77 11.81
C TYR A 4 1.96 -5.59 11.82
N SER A 5 2.68 -6.71 11.96
CA SER A 5 4.13 -6.74 11.78
C SER A 5 4.51 -6.50 10.31
N VAL A 6 5.77 -6.08 10.09
CA VAL A 6 6.33 -5.89 8.74
C VAL A 6 6.13 -7.13 7.85
N GLN A 7 6.33 -8.33 8.39
CA GLN A 7 6.23 -9.57 7.62
C GLN A 7 4.78 -9.90 7.24
N GLN A 8 3.82 -9.65 8.14
CA GLN A 8 2.41 -9.86 7.84
C GLN A 8 1.94 -8.93 6.71
N ILE A 9 2.30 -7.64 6.78
CA ILE A 9 1.92 -6.69 5.73
C ILE A 9 2.56 -7.07 4.39
N LYS A 10 3.85 -7.44 4.37
CA LYS A 10 4.52 -7.91 3.15
C LYS A 10 3.82 -9.12 2.54
N PHE A 11 3.49 -10.12 3.37
CA PHE A 11 2.79 -11.32 2.90
C PHE A 11 1.41 -11.00 2.32
N GLU A 12 0.62 -10.18 3.01
CA GLU A 12 -0.71 -9.77 2.56
C GLU A 12 -0.62 -8.98 1.24
N PHE A 13 0.30 -8.03 1.13
CA PHE A 13 0.44 -7.19 -0.07
C PHE A 13 0.89 -8.02 -1.27
N ILE A 14 1.84 -8.95 -1.10
CA ILE A 14 2.26 -9.86 -2.19
C ILE A 14 1.09 -10.75 -2.62
N SER A 15 0.37 -11.31 -1.67
CA SER A 15 -0.77 -12.19 -1.95
C SER A 15 -1.85 -11.44 -2.74
N TYR A 16 -2.15 -10.22 -2.30
CA TYR A 16 -3.15 -9.37 -2.95
C TYR A 16 -2.73 -8.98 -4.37
N VAL A 17 -1.50 -8.52 -4.58
CA VAL A 17 -1.00 -8.17 -5.92
C VAL A 17 -1.09 -9.36 -6.89
N LYS A 18 -0.73 -10.56 -6.43
CA LYS A 18 -0.85 -11.80 -7.21
C LYS A 18 -2.29 -12.17 -7.53
N GLU A 19 -3.21 -12.00 -6.58
CA GLU A 19 -4.64 -12.27 -6.76
C GLU A 19 -5.23 -11.44 -7.91
N PHE A 20 -4.78 -10.19 -8.05
CA PHE A 20 -5.26 -9.27 -9.09
C PHE A 20 -4.41 -9.26 -10.38
N GLY A 21 -3.54 -10.27 -10.56
CA GLY A 21 -2.87 -10.58 -11.83
C GLY A 21 -1.88 -9.54 -12.35
N ALA A 22 -1.52 -8.54 -11.55
CA ALA A 22 -0.56 -7.49 -11.90
C ALA A 22 0.76 -7.73 -11.16
N ASP A 23 1.90 -7.42 -11.78
CA ASP A 23 3.14 -7.27 -11.03
C ASP A 23 3.16 -5.92 -10.29
N PHE A 24 4.10 -5.74 -9.37
CA PHE A 24 4.19 -4.52 -8.55
C PHE A 24 4.53 -3.24 -9.34
N SER A 25 5.03 -3.32 -10.57
CA SER A 25 5.38 -2.13 -11.37
C SER A 25 4.15 -1.29 -11.75
N ALA A 26 2.96 -1.91 -11.77
CA ALA A 26 1.69 -1.23 -12.01
C ALA A 26 1.07 -0.64 -10.73
N TRP A 27 1.75 -0.70 -9.58
CA TRP A 27 1.21 -0.28 -8.29
C TRP A 27 1.96 0.91 -7.71
N SER A 28 1.25 1.65 -6.88
CA SER A 28 1.82 2.71 -6.03
C SER A 28 1.65 2.34 -4.57
N VAL A 29 2.68 2.61 -3.76
CA VAL A 29 2.69 2.35 -2.32
C VAL A 29 3.11 3.61 -1.56
N GLY A 30 2.44 3.89 -0.46
CA GLY A 30 2.80 4.99 0.43
C GLY A 30 2.52 4.69 1.89
N VAL A 31 2.83 5.66 2.74
CA VAL A 31 2.55 5.61 4.18
C VAL A 31 1.88 6.90 4.63
N CYS A 32 0.98 6.79 5.60
CA CYS A 32 0.17 7.91 6.11
C CYS A 32 -0.38 7.62 7.51
N ASP A 33 -1.00 8.61 8.14
CA ASP A 33 -1.78 8.42 9.38
C ASP A 33 -3.27 8.18 9.12
N ASP A 34 -3.79 8.55 7.94
CA ASP A 34 -5.17 8.30 7.51
C ASP A 34 -5.19 7.70 6.10
N ALA A 35 -5.31 6.37 6.02
CA ALA A 35 -5.27 5.65 4.75
C ALA A 35 -6.53 5.86 3.89
N PRO A 36 -7.76 5.86 4.44
CA PRO A 36 -8.94 6.27 3.67
C PRO A 36 -8.80 7.67 3.05
N ALA A 37 -8.32 8.66 3.80
CA ALA A 37 -8.12 10.01 3.27
C ALA A 37 -7.07 10.04 2.14
N ALA A 38 -5.95 9.34 2.32
CA ALA A 38 -4.92 9.24 1.29
C ALA A 38 -5.45 8.54 0.03
N LEU A 39 -6.05 7.36 0.17
CA LEU A 39 -6.55 6.57 -0.97
C LEU A 39 -7.64 7.30 -1.73
N PHE A 40 -8.71 7.70 -1.05
CA PHE A 40 -9.93 8.17 -1.71
C PHE A 40 -9.95 9.69 -1.91
N GLY A 41 -9.37 10.44 -0.98
CA GLY A 41 -9.30 11.90 -1.04
C GLY A 41 -8.16 12.40 -1.92
N GLU A 42 -6.93 12.01 -1.61
CA GLU A 42 -5.73 12.54 -2.29
C GLU A 42 -5.46 11.85 -3.63
N HIS A 43 -5.49 10.51 -3.65
CA HIS A 43 -5.20 9.74 -4.86
C HIS A 43 -6.43 9.49 -5.73
N GLY A 44 -7.63 9.79 -5.25
CA GLY A 44 -8.88 9.68 -6.01
C GLY A 44 -9.15 8.24 -6.47
N ILE A 45 -8.87 7.27 -5.61
CA ILE A 45 -9.15 5.85 -5.87
C ILE A 45 -10.67 5.63 -5.86
N ASP A 46 -11.17 5.01 -6.91
CA ASP A 46 -12.56 4.58 -6.98
C ASP A 46 -12.71 3.25 -6.23
N GLU A 47 -13.46 3.26 -5.12
CA GLU A 47 -13.64 2.09 -4.26
C GLU A 47 -14.19 0.85 -4.99
N THR A 48 -14.89 1.06 -6.11
CA THR A 48 -15.58 -0.01 -6.86
C THR A 48 -14.82 -0.47 -8.10
N ARG A 49 -14.02 0.41 -8.70
CA ARG A 49 -13.34 0.14 -9.99
C ARG A 49 -11.83 -0.06 -9.84
N ASP A 50 -11.23 0.57 -8.84
CA ASP A 50 -9.80 0.47 -8.61
C ASP A 50 -9.48 -0.63 -7.58
N ILE A 51 -8.22 -1.06 -7.60
CA ILE A 51 -7.75 -2.11 -6.70
C ILE A 51 -6.87 -1.48 -5.65
N TRP A 52 -7.20 -1.68 -4.38
CA TRP A 52 -6.55 -1.00 -3.27
C TRP A 52 -6.60 -1.83 -2.00
N LEU A 53 -5.60 -1.62 -1.14
CA LEU A 53 -5.67 -2.07 0.25
C LEU A 53 -4.84 -1.14 1.15
N TRP A 54 -5.10 -1.23 2.44
CA TRP A 54 -4.22 -0.62 3.44
C TRP A 54 -4.18 -1.44 4.73
N LYS A 55 -3.09 -1.30 5.49
CA LYS A 55 -2.90 -1.98 6.78
C LYS A 55 -2.19 -1.08 7.79
N PRO A 56 -2.61 -1.08 9.07
CA PRO A 56 -1.87 -0.43 10.15
C PRO A 56 -0.64 -1.25 10.52
N ALA A 57 0.55 -0.65 10.45
CA ALA A 57 1.77 -1.22 11.00
C ALA A 57 1.88 -0.98 12.51
N VAL A 58 2.73 -1.77 13.18
CA VAL A 58 3.06 -1.61 14.60
C VAL A 58 3.73 -0.28 14.95
N SER A 59 4.32 0.40 13.96
CA SER A 59 4.92 1.74 14.13
C SER A 59 5.09 2.43 12.77
N PRO A 60 5.30 3.77 12.74
CA PRO A 60 5.66 4.48 11.51
C PRO A 60 6.93 3.96 10.85
N ILE A 61 7.94 3.57 11.64
CA ILE A 61 9.17 2.96 11.14
C ILE A 61 8.86 1.63 10.44
N ALA A 62 8.00 0.79 11.04
CA ALA A 62 7.60 -0.46 10.43
C ALA A 62 6.85 -0.24 9.10
N ALA A 63 6.00 0.79 9.02
CA ALA A 63 5.32 1.16 7.78
C ALA A 63 6.31 1.59 6.69
N ALA A 64 7.28 2.45 7.02
CA ALA A 64 8.34 2.87 6.11
C ALA A 64 9.17 1.67 5.61
N MET A 65 9.54 0.74 6.50
CA MET A 65 10.25 -0.50 6.11
C MET A 65 9.46 -1.36 5.13
N VAL A 66 8.14 -1.37 5.20
CA VAL A 66 7.29 -2.07 4.22
C VAL A 66 7.33 -1.33 2.89
N ARG A 67 7.04 -0.02 2.87
CA ARG A 67 7.07 0.80 1.64
C ARG A 67 8.40 0.64 0.92
N ASP A 68 9.51 0.86 1.61
CA ASP A 68 10.85 0.84 1.03
C ASP A 68 11.20 -0.54 0.47
N TRP A 69 10.75 -1.62 1.12
CA TRP A 69 10.92 -2.97 0.63
C TRP A 69 10.08 -3.25 -0.62
N ILE A 70 8.83 -2.79 -0.66
CA ILE A 70 7.95 -2.94 -1.84
C ILE A 70 8.56 -2.18 -3.03
N CYS A 71 8.98 -0.92 -2.82
CA CYS A 71 9.59 -0.11 -3.88
C CYS A 71 10.93 -0.69 -4.35
N GLY A 72 11.85 -0.92 -3.42
CA GLY A 72 13.22 -1.32 -3.76
C GLY A 72 13.34 -2.75 -4.27
N ARG A 73 12.48 -3.68 -3.81
CA ARG A 73 12.58 -5.10 -4.18
C ARG A 73 11.52 -5.57 -5.16
N GLN A 74 10.30 -5.01 -5.11
CA GLN A 74 9.21 -5.43 -6.00
C GLN A 74 8.98 -4.47 -7.16
N GLY A 75 9.44 -3.21 -7.05
CA GLY A 75 9.37 -2.23 -8.14
C GLY A 75 8.11 -1.37 -8.18
N ALA A 76 7.33 -1.30 -7.09
CA ALA A 76 6.20 -0.37 -7.02
C ALA A 76 6.66 1.09 -6.94
N ALA A 77 5.84 2.00 -7.46
CA ALA A 77 6.09 3.43 -7.34
C ALA A 77 6.00 3.88 -5.86
N ALA A 78 7.06 4.54 -5.39
CA ALA A 78 7.12 5.09 -4.04
C ALA A 78 6.40 6.43 -3.97
N LEU A 79 5.43 6.55 -3.06
CA LEU A 79 4.80 7.81 -2.73
C LEU A 79 5.41 8.42 -1.45
N PRO A 80 5.59 9.76 -1.41
CA PRO A 80 6.06 10.43 -0.21
C PRO A 80 5.01 10.33 0.90
N GLY A 81 5.46 10.40 2.15
CA GLY A 81 4.57 10.40 3.31
C GLY A 81 5.22 9.85 4.57
N GLU A 82 4.56 10.10 5.70
CA GLU A 82 4.90 9.63 7.04
C GLU A 82 3.64 9.12 7.74
N GLY A 83 3.80 8.17 8.64
CA GLY A 83 2.70 7.63 9.45
C GLY A 83 2.70 6.11 9.51
N ARG A 84 1.76 5.55 10.27
CA ARG A 84 1.76 4.12 10.61
C ARG A 84 0.98 3.23 9.64
N HIS A 85 0.15 3.78 8.76
CA HIS A 85 -0.59 3.00 7.80
C HIS A 85 0.21 2.84 6.52
N VAL A 86 0.28 1.63 5.98
CA VAL A 86 0.79 1.37 4.63
C VAL A 86 -0.42 1.21 3.72
N TYR A 87 -0.42 1.90 2.60
CA TYR A 87 -1.45 1.75 1.58
C TYR A 87 -0.83 1.39 0.23
N LEU A 88 -1.56 0.60 -0.56
CA LEU A 88 -1.17 0.12 -1.87
C LEU A 88 -2.37 0.25 -2.80
N PHE A 89 -2.17 0.76 -4.00
CA PHE A 89 -3.24 0.82 -5.00
C PHE A 89 -2.73 0.67 -6.42
N ARG A 90 -3.65 0.30 -7.30
CA ARG A 90 -3.53 0.31 -8.74
C ARG A 90 -4.83 0.85 -9.32
N LYS A 91 -4.72 1.91 -10.13
CA LYS A 91 -5.85 2.44 -10.88
C LYS A 91 -6.19 1.53 -12.05
N ALA A 92 -7.47 1.34 -12.32
CA ALA A 92 -7.91 0.69 -13.55
C ALA A 92 -7.41 1.50 -14.75
N ILE A 93 -6.96 0.81 -15.81
CA ILE A 93 -6.64 1.47 -17.07
C ILE A 93 -7.99 1.92 -17.66
N ALA A 94 -8.11 3.21 -17.95
CA ALA A 94 -9.28 3.81 -18.58
C ALA A 94 -9.47 3.31 -20.02
#